data_AF-A0A7W0ZZJ3-F1
#
_entry.id   AF-A0A7W0ZZJ3-F1
#
_cell.length_a   1.000
_cell.length_b   1.000
_cell.length_c   1.000
_cell.angle_alpha   90.00
_cell.angle_beta   90.00
_cell.angle_gamma   90.00
#
_symmetry.space_group_name_H-M   'P 1'
#
loop_
_entity.id
_entity.type
_entity.pdbx_description
1 polymer ?
#
loop_
_entity_poly.entity_id
_entity_poly.type
_entity_poly.pdbx_seq_one_letter_code
_entity_poly.pdbx_strand_id
1 'polypeptide(L)'
;MAAASQAAGCIITSDGGDEFAIVTAEWSLKSTTGQTLSCPPGITIAAVYAQEVDANYNRVGAPFVTTYDCTANFGNTQPLPPSVYEMWVELTDSSGNMVYATSTSRNEAAPTERFPDGYFVDVVDVDKTFKTTLLADGGYFQFDWDLRRAGTNAPLTCAEVPKVAILSTSVTNPNNSFDDRFFCDENYGLTGGLLQGTYTLEVSAINTAGQGLGPQTQLLNKQISSPNKVTELGTIMVRVD
;
A
#
# COMPACT_ATOMS: atom_id res chain seq x y z
N MET A 1 39.41 37.08 39.61
CA MET A 1 38.00 36.90 40.04
C MET A 1 37.26 36.14 38.96
N ALA A 2 36.39 35.24 39.39
CA ALA A 2 35.83 34.13 38.63
C ALA A 2 34.65 34.52 37.71
N ALA A 3 34.49 33.68 36.67
CA ALA A 3 33.33 33.26 35.88
C ALA A 3 32.02 34.09 35.82
N ALA A 4 31.50 34.26 34.60
CA ALA A 4 30.32 33.49 34.15
C ALA A 4 30.13 33.65 32.62
N SER A 5 30.51 32.62 31.86
CA SER A 5 30.00 32.39 30.50
C SER A 5 28.58 31.87 30.65
N GLN A 6 27.57 32.65 30.27
CA GLN A 6 26.21 32.12 30.13
C GLN A 6 26.19 31.24 28.87
N ALA A 7 26.41 29.94 29.07
CA ALA A 7 25.93 28.96 28.11
C ALA A 7 24.41 29.11 28.07
N ALA A 8 23.88 29.49 26.91
CA ALA A 8 22.47 29.25 26.59
C ALA A 8 22.29 27.73 26.57
N GLY A 9 21.96 27.17 27.74
CA GLY A 9 21.43 25.82 27.80
C GLY A 9 20.15 25.83 27.01
N CYS A 10 20.11 25.11 25.88
CA CYS A 10 18.85 24.63 25.35
C CYS A 10 18.15 23.91 26.50
N ILE A 11 17.08 24.51 26.99
CA ILE A 11 16.09 23.77 27.77
C ILE A 11 15.48 22.80 26.77
N ILE A 12 15.99 21.56 26.75
CA ILE A 12 15.18 20.45 26.30
C ILE A 12 14.20 20.27 27.46
N THR A 13 13.02 20.87 27.33
CA THR A 13 11.86 20.43 28.10
C THR A 13 11.55 19.04 27.60
N SER A 14 12.19 18.02 28.20
CA SER A 14 11.60 16.69 28.26
C SER A 14 10.44 16.82 29.24
N ASP A 15 9.35 17.41 28.76
CA ASP A 15 8.09 17.42 29.47
C ASP A 15 7.68 15.95 29.55
N GLY A 16 7.88 15.32 30.70
CA GLY A 16 7.54 13.92 30.96
C GLY A 16 6.03 13.66 30.99
N GLY A 17 5.28 14.30 30.08
CA GLY A 17 4.01 13.80 29.63
C GLY A 17 4.27 12.64 28.67
N ASP A 18 3.40 11.65 28.70
CA ASP A 18 3.41 10.57 27.72
C ASP A 18 3.47 11.20 26.31
N GLU A 19 4.57 10.98 25.58
CA GLU A 19 4.71 11.42 24.20
C GLU A 19 3.69 10.64 23.40
N PHE A 20 2.65 11.30 22.89
CA PHE A 20 1.68 10.69 21.99
C PHE A 20 1.68 11.47 20.70
N ALA A 21 1.39 10.75 19.62
CA ALA A 21 1.23 11.33 18.30
C ALA A 21 -0.18 11.07 17.78
N ILE A 22 -0.66 11.99 16.95
CA ILE A 22 -1.93 11.89 16.25
C ILE A 22 -1.64 11.68 14.77
N VAL A 23 -2.34 10.72 14.17
CA VAL A 23 -2.32 10.56 12.70
C VAL A 23 -3.60 11.13 12.12
N THR A 24 -3.46 12.09 11.21
CA THR A 24 -4.56 12.52 10.35
C THR A 24 -4.70 11.52 9.20
N ALA A 25 -5.78 10.76 9.20
CA ALA A 25 -6.17 9.89 8.11
C ALA A 25 -7.06 10.64 7.12
N GLU A 26 -6.75 10.53 5.83
CA GLU A 26 -7.58 11.00 4.71
C GLU A 26 -7.93 9.80 3.82
N TRP A 27 -9.20 9.66 3.45
CA TRP A 27 -9.64 8.59 2.56
C TRP A 27 -10.54 9.15 1.45
N SER A 28 -10.55 8.44 0.33
CA SER A 28 -11.51 8.70 -0.75
C SER A 28 -12.00 7.40 -1.34
N LEU A 29 -13.28 7.36 -1.72
CA LEU A 29 -13.84 6.30 -2.56
C LEU A 29 -13.84 6.78 -4.01
N LYS A 30 -13.22 6.03 -4.91
CA LYS A 30 -13.14 6.37 -6.34
C LYS A 30 -13.59 5.22 -7.23
N SER A 31 -13.99 5.51 -8.45
CA SER A 31 -14.00 4.52 -9.53
C SER A 31 -12.58 4.31 -10.06
N THR A 32 -12.38 3.21 -10.79
CA THR A 32 -11.15 2.94 -11.55
C THR A 32 -10.86 3.97 -12.65
N THR A 33 -11.86 4.77 -13.05
CA THR A 33 -11.68 5.92 -13.95
C THR A 33 -11.27 7.20 -13.24
N GLY A 34 -11.12 7.18 -11.91
CA GLY A 34 -10.68 8.31 -11.08
C GLY A 34 -11.80 9.23 -10.59
N GLN A 35 -13.07 8.92 -10.88
CA GLN A 35 -14.19 9.69 -10.36
C GLN A 35 -14.32 9.48 -8.86
N THR A 36 -14.37 10.55 -8.07
CA THR A 36 -14.69 10.46 -6.62
C THR A 36 -16.18 10.16 -6.44
N LEU A 37 -16.48 9.21 -5.56
CA LEU A 37 -17.81 8.69 -5.29
C LEU A 37 -18.19 8.96 -3.83
N SER A 38 -19.49 9.14 -3.60
CA SER A 38 -20.04 9.12 -2.25
C SER A 38 -20.10 7.71 -1.70
N CYS A 39 -20.15 7.58 -0.37
CA CYS A 39 -20.36 6.30 0.28
C CYS A 39 -21.67 5.62 -0.19
N PRO A 40 -21.64 4.31 -0.51
CA PRO A 40 -22.83 3.61 -0.95
C PRO A 40 -23.94 3.60 0.11
N PRO A 41 -25.22 3.45 -0.29
CA PRO A 41 -26.31 3.30 0.67
C PRO A 41 -26.06 2.16 1.66
N GLY A 42 -26.24 2.44 2.95
CA GLY A 42 -26.00 1.48 4.04
C GLY A 42 -24.56 1.45 4.56
N ILE A 43 -23.60 2.03 3.84
CA ILE A 43 -22.21 2.20 4.29
C ILE A 43 -22.08 3.59 4.89
N THR A 44 -21.89 3.65 6.20
CA THR A 44 -21.99 4.91 6.97
C THR A 44 -20.78 5.18 7.83
N ILE A 45 -19.93 4.18 8.05
CA ILE A 45 -18.76 4.28 8.92
C ILE A 45 -17.50 4.17 8.08
N ALA A 46 -16.54 5.06 8.32
CA ALA A 46 -15.14 4.85 8.00
C ALA A 46 -14.40 4.56 9.31
N ALA A 47 -13.88 3.34 9.45
CA ALA A 47 -13.06 2.93 10.58
C ALA A 47 -11.58 3.03 10.19
N VAL A 48 -10.85 3.92 10.87
CA VAL A 48 -9.41 4.07 10.75
C VAL A 48 -8.76 3.16 11.79
N TYR A 49 -7.94 2.25 11.31
CA TYR A 49 -7.19 1.31 12.14
C TYR A 49 -5.71 1.73 12.19
N ALA A 50 -5.13 1.63 13.38
CA ALA A 50 -3.70 1.71 13.62
C ALA A 50 -3.27 0.48 14.43
N GLN A 51 -2.61 -0.46 13.77
CA GLN A 51 -2.10 -1.68 14.37
C GLN A 51 -0.62 -1.52 14.66
N GLU A 52 -0.25 -1.51 15.93
CA GLU A 52 1.17 -1.47 16.32
C GLU A 52 1.91 -2.68 15.77
N VAL A 53 3.17 -2.49 15.36
CA VAL A 53 4.05 -3.57 14.90
C VAL A 53 5.41 -3.56 15.58
N ASP A 54 6.07 -4.73 15.61
CA ASP A 54 7.43 -4.89 16.10
C ASP A 54 8.49 -4.48 15.05
N ALA A 55 9.77 -4.59 15.43
CA ALA A 55 10.91 -4.27 14.55
C ALA A 55 11.03 -5.19 13.30
N ASN A 56 10.27 -6.29 13.27
CA ASN A 56 10.16 -7.19 12.13
C ASN A 56 8.81 -7.02 11.40
N TYR A 57 8.05 -5.96 11.69
CA TYR A 57 6.73 -5.65 11.14
C TYR A 57 5.62 -6.66 11.48
N ASN A 58 5.80 -7.46 12.53
CA ASN A 58 4.72 -8.32 13.02
C ASN A 58 3.77 -7.51 13.89
N ARG A 59 2.47 -7.74 13.73
CA ARG A 59 1.41 -7.09 14.53
C ARG A 59 1.57 -7.39 16.02
N VAL A 60 1.50 -6.35 16.84
CA VAL A 60 1.59 -6.39 18.31
C VAL A 60 0.28 -5.91 18.91
N GLY A 61 -0.33 -6.72 19.76
CA GLY A 61 -1.56 -6.33 20.46
C GLY A 61 -2.77 -6.15 19.54
N ALA A 62 -3.80 -5.47 20.06
CA ALA A 62 -5.01 -5.14 19.30
C ALA A 62 -4.87 -3.76 18.62
N PRO A 63 -5.53 -3.54 17.47
CA PRO A 63 -5.44 -2.25 16.79
C PRO A 63 -6.20 -1.17 17.56
N PHE A 64 -5.69 0.06 17.49
CA PHE A 64 -6.41 1.27 17.83
C PHE A 64 -7.40 1.56 16.70
N VAL A 65 -8.69 1.68 17.02
CA VAL A 65 -9.74 1.92 16.02
C VAL A 65 -10.44 3.23 16.33
N THR A 66 -10.52 4.12 15.35
CA THR A 66 -11.30 5.37 15.44
C THR A 66 -12.29 5.44 14.28
N THR A 67 -13.55 5.75 14.56
CA THR A 67 -14.63 5.73 13.57
C THR A 67 -15.12 7.13 13.25
N TYR A 68 -15.49 7.34 11.99
CA TYR A 68 -16.07 8.59 11.48
C TYR A 68 -17.25 8.29 10.57
N ASP A 69 -18.01 9.33 10.26
CA ASP A 69 -18.92 9.29 9.13
C ASP A 69 -18.12 9.01 7.86
N CYS A 70 -18.55 8.02 7.09
CA CYS A 70 -17.91 7.63 5.83
C CYS A 70 -17.73 8.82 4.87
N THR A 71 -18.67 9.78 4.90
CA THR A 71 -18.67 10.99 4.06
C THR A 71 -17.73 12.09 4.54
N ALA A 72 -17.11 11.95 5.72
CA ALA A 72 -16.17 12.94 6.25
C ALA A 72 -14.90 13.03 5.38
N ASN A 73 -14.45 11.90 4.79
CA ASN A 73 -13.22 11.76 4.01
C ASN A 73 -11.91 12.06 4.78
N PHE A 74 -11.99 12.39 6.06
CA PHE A 74 -10.82 12.55 6.94
C PHE A 74 -11.19 12.38 8.41
N GLY A 75 -10.17 12.13 9.24
CA GLY A 75 -10.29 12.02 10.69
C GLY A 75 -8.93 11.90 11.39
N ASN A 76 -8.88 12.21 12.68
CA ASN A 76 -7.67 12.08 13.50
C ASN A 76 -7.75 10.90 14.44
N THR A 77 -6.78 9.98 14.40
CA THR A 77 -6.72 8.87 15.36
C THR A 77 -6.82 9.36 16.80
N GLN A 78 -7.24 8.49 17.71
CA GLN A 78 -6.90 8.68 19.12
C GLN A 78 -5.37 8.81 19.29
N PRO A 79 -4.88 9.45 20.38
CA PRO A 79 -3.45 9.55 20.65
C PRO A 79 -2.80 8.15 20.63
N LEU A 80 -1.78 8.00 19.80
CA LEU A 80 -1.01 6.76 19.63
C LEU A 80 0.29 6.86 20.43
N PRO A 81 0.66 5.84 21.22
CA PRO A 81 1.98 5.74 21.79
C PRO A 81 3.09 5.81 20.73
N PRO A 82 4.33 6.20 21.10
CA PRO A 82 5.46 6.25 20.18
C PRO A 82 5.79 4.84 19.69
N SER A 83 5.46 4.54 18.43
CA SER A 83 5.73 3.25 17.80
C SER A 83 5.57 3.34 16.29
N VAL A 84 5.64 2.20 15.62
CA VAL A 84 5.34 2.06 14.20
C VAL A 84 4.00 1.36 14.06
N TYR A 85 3.10 1.91 13.23
CA TYR A 85 1.73 1.40 13.06
C TYR A 85 1.42 1.05 11.62
N GLU A 86 0.97 -0.18 11.37
CA GLU A 86 0.26 -0.53 10.14
C GLU A 86 -1.11 0.16 10.13
N MET A 87 -1.40 0.98 9.11
CA MET A 87 -2.63 1.75 9.02
C MET A 87 -3.49 1.38 7.80
N TRP A 88 -4.80 1.33 8.01
CA TRP A 88 -5.79 1.17 6.94
C TRP A 88 -7.14 1.79 7.32
N VAL A 89 -7.98 1.97 6.31
CA VAL A 89 -9.38 2.39 6.47
C VAL A 89 -10.31 1.27 6.01
N GLU A 90 -11.31 0.95 6.80
CA GLU A 90 -12.44 0.13 6.38
C GLU A 90 -13.70 0.98 6.25
N LEU A 91 -14.40 0.82 5.13
CA LEU A 91 -15.74 1.36 4.98
C LEU A 91 -16.74 0.28 5.38
N THR A 92 -17.56 0.55 6.39
CA THR A 92 -18.48 -0.43 6.97
C THR A 92 -19.90 0.10 7.11
N ASP A 93 -20.84 -0.82 7.32
CA ASP A 93 -22.21 -0.47 7.67
C ASP A 93 -22.32 0.13 9.08
N SER A 94 -23.48 0.66 9.44
CA SER A 94 -23.70 1.28 10.75
C SER A 94 -23.53 0.32 11.93
N SER A 95 -23.57 -0.98 11.67
CA SER A 95 -23.35 -2.00 12.68
C SER A 95 -21.89 -2.44 12.82
N GLY A 96 -21.03 -2.03 11.88
CA GLY A 96 -19.63 -2.47 11.79
C GLY A 96 -19.46 -3.94 11.40
N ASN A 97 -20.53 -4.66 11.09
CA ASN A 97 -20.48 -6.11 10.81
C ASN A 97 -20.24 -6.42 9.34
N MET A 98 -20.53 -5.48 8.44
CA MET A 98 -20.29 -5.64 7.00
C MET A 98 -19.21 -4.67 6.55
N VAL A 99 -18.05 -5.22 6.17
CA VAL A 99 -17.00 -4.46 5.50
C VAL A 99 -17.32 -4.36 4.01
N TYR A 100 -17.56 -3.14 3.54
CA TYR A 100 -17.69 -2.86 2.12
C TYR A 100 -16.32 -2.97 1.46
N ALA A 101 -15.37 -2.12 1.85
CA ALA A 101 -14.03 -2.06 1.29
C ALA A 101 -12.99 -1.83 2.39
N THR A 102 -11.83 -2.44 2.24
CA THR A 102 -10.64 -2.19 3.08
C THR A 102 -9.62 -1.52 2.19
N SER A 103 -9.05 -0.40 2.62
CA SER A 103 -8.02 0.30 1.85
C SER A 103 -6.81 -0.60 1.66
N THR A 104 -6.11 -0.44 0.54
CA THR A 104 -4.77 -1.05 0.46
C THR A 104 -3.85 -0.32 1.42
N SER A 105 -2.83 -1.03 1.85
CA SER A 105 -1.68 -0.52 2.59
C SER A 105 -0.79 0.41 1.74
N ARG A 106 -1.33 1.08 0.73
CA ARG A 106 -0.59 2.04 -0.10
C ARG A 106 -0.92 3.44 0.38
N ASN A 107 0.07 4.17 0.90
CA ASN A 107 -0.07 5.60 1.14
C ASN A 107 0.25 6.40 -0.12
N GLU A 108 -0.68 7.25 -0.52
CA GLU A 108 -0.51 8.16 -1.66
C GLU A 108 0.37 9.36 -1.33
N ALA A 109 0.55 9.71 -0.05
CA ALA A 109 1.33 10.88 0.38
C ALA A 109 2.85 10.63 0.50
N ALA A 110 3.30 9.38 0.59
CA ALA A 110 4.72 9.02 0.74
C ALA A 110 5.07 7.76 -0.09
N PRO A 111 5.15 7.86 -1.44
CA PRO A 111 5.34 6.71 -2.32
C PRO A 111 6.72 6.03 -2.19
N THR A 112 7.63 6.56 -1.37
CA THR A 112 9.03 6.10 -1.26
C THR A 112 9.33 5.30 0.01
N GLU A 113 8.43 5.28 1.01
CA GLU A 113 8.65 4.53 2.24
C GLU A 113 8.08 3.12 2.09
N ARG A 114 8.99 2.24 1.68
CA ARG A 114 8.79 0.87 1.24
C ARG A 114 8.44 -0.04 2.42
N PHE A 115 7.29 -0.68 2.35
CA PHE A 115 7.00 -1.83 3.18
C PHE A 115 6.21 -2.89 2.40
N PRO A 116 6.62 -4.16 2.47
CA PRO A 116 6.09 -5.22 1.62
C PRO A 116 4.64 -5.64 1.94
N ASP A 117 4.15 -5.42 3.18
CA ASP A 117 2.88 -6.01 3.64
C ASP A 117 1.89 -5.02 4.30
N GLY A 118 2.16 -3.71 4.30
CA GLY A 118 1.44 -2.75 5.14
C GLY A 118 1.88 -1.30 4.89
N TYR A 119 1.04 -0.29 5.18
CA TYR A 119 1.55 1.08 5.25
C TYR A 119 1.89 1.34 6.70
N PHE A 120 3.16 1.53 6.97
CA PHE A 120 3.64 1.72 8.33
C PHE A 120 3.89 3.21 8.57
N VAL A 121 3.27 3.73 9.61
CA VAL A 121 3.43 5.11 10.07
C VAL A 121 4.26 5.07 11.33
N ASP A 122 5.49 5.57 11.22
CA ASP A 122 6.34 5.84 12.38
C ASP A 122 5.86 7.14 13.05
N VAL A 123 5.32 7.01 14.26
CA VAL A 123 4.80 8.13 15.04
C VAL A 123 5.64 8.41 16.29
N VAL A 124 6.91 7.97 16.30
CA VAL A 124 7.76 8.04 17.51
C VAL A 124 7.94 9.46 18.04
N ASP A 125 8.06 10.47 17.16
CA ASP A 125 8.41 11.83 17.58
C ASP A 125 7.46 12.94 17.07
N VAL A 126 6.53 12.63 16.16
CA VAL A 126 5.71 13.65 15.47
C VAL A 126 4.37 13.11 14.99
N ASP A 127 3.38 14.01 14.91
CA ASP A 127 2.14 13.78 14.18
C ASP A 127 2.40 13.46 12.71
N LYS A 128 1.54 12.63 12.12
CA LYS A 128 1.68 12.17 10.73
C LYS A 128 0.38 12.29 9.95
N THR A 129 0.48 12.09 8.65
CA THR A 129 -0.68 12.00 7.76
C THR A 129 -0.65 10.67 6.99
N PHE A 130 -1.78 9.99 6.97
CA PHE A 130 -2.04 8.78 6.19
C PHE A 130 -3.10 9.09 5.13
N LYS A 131 -2.81 8.86 3.84
CA LYS A 131 -3.76 9.09 2.76
C LYS A 131 -4.00 7.82 1.95
N THR A 132 -5.26 7.48 1.72
CA THR A 132 -5.60 6.30 0.94
C THR A 132 -6.79 6.50 0.00
N THR A 133 -6.82 5.70 -1.07
CA THR A 133 -7.95 5.61 -2.00
C THR A 133 -8.49 4.19 -1.97
N LEU A 134 -9.82 4.06 -1.89
CA LEU A 134 -10.54 2.81 -2.09
C LEU A 134 -11.23 2.84 -3.46
N LEU A 135 -11.22 1.72 -4.17
CA LEU A 135 -11.90 1.54 -5.45
C LEU A 135 -13.28 0.89 -5.25
N ALA A 136 -14.33 1.54 -5.74
CA ALA A 136 -15.70 1.01 -5.64
C ALA A 136 -15.99 -0.11 -6.64
N ASP A 137 -15.35 -0.08 -7.81
CA ASP A 137 -15.64 -0.95 -8.96
C ASP A 137 -14.43 -1.80 -9.39
N GLY A 138 -13.36 -1.78 -8.60
CA GLY A 138 -12.09 -2.40 -8.97
C GLY A 138 -11.28 -2.91 -7.79
N GLY A 139 -10.05 -3.27 -8.08
CA GLY A 139 -9.08 -3.84 -7.15
C GLY A 139 -7.69 -3.89 -7.77
N TYR A 140 -6.82 -4.73 -7.21
CA TYR A 140 -5.40 -4.78 -7.55
C TYR A 140 -4.91 -6.22 -7.65
N PHE A 141 -3.85 -6.45 -8.43
CA PHE A 141 -3.05 -7.66 -8.31
C PHE A 141 -1.80 -7.37 -7.48
N GLN A 142 -1.49 -8.30 -6.58
CA GLN A 142 -0.25 -8.29 -5.80
C GLN A 142 0.56 -9.54 -6.14
N PHE A 143 1.88 -9.37 -6.27
CA PHE A 143 2.79 -10.47 -6.61
C PHE A 143 4.21 -10.18 -6.16
N ASP A 144 4.96 -11.24 -5.89
CA ASP A 144 6.41 -11.18 -5.74
C ASP A 144 7.09 -11.72 -7.00
N TRP A 145 8.41 -11.54 -7.13
CA TRP A 145 9.16 -12.17 -8.20
C TRP A 145 10.48 -12.79 -7.79
N ASP A 146 10.81 -13.85 -8.52
CA ASP A 146 12.06 -14.58 -8.42
C ASP A 146 12.77 -14.51 -9.79
N LEU A 147 13.93 -13.85 -9.85
CA LEU A 147 14.67 -13.70 -11.10
C LEU A 147 15.56 -14.91 -11.38
N ARG A 148 15.46 -15.47 -12.58
CA ARG A 148 16.22 -16.66 -13.00
C ARG A 148 16.77 -16.51 -14.42
N ARG A 149 18.02 -16.93 -14.64
CA ARG A 149 18.59 -17.00 -15.98
C ARG A 149 17.91 -18.10 -16.79
N ALA A 150 17.55 -17.79 -18.03
CA ALA A 150 16.99 -18.73 -18.99
C ALA A 150 18.00 -19.87 -19.24
N GLY A 151 17.48 -21.09 -19.44
CA GLY A 151 18.28 -22.30 -19.69
C GLY A 151 19.00 -22.90 -18.47
N THR A 152 19.52 -22.09 -17.55
CA THR A 152 20.30 -22.58 -16.38
C THR A 152 19.53 -22.58 -15.06
N ASN A 153 18.44 -21.81 -14.95
CA ASN A 153 17.72 -21.55 -13.69
C ASN A 153 18.61 -20.97 -12.56
N ALA A 154 19.79 -20.44 -12.90
CA ALA A 154 20.63 -19.75 -11.93
C ALA A 154 19.89 -18.50 -11.41
N PRO A 155 19.90 -18.22 -10.09
CA PRO A 155 19.33 -17.00 -9.54
C PRO A 155 20.06 -15.77 -10.10
N LEU A 156 19.28 -14.74 -10.41
CA LEU A 156 19.77 -13.44 -10.84
C LEU A 156 19.49 -12.39 -9.77
N THR A 157 20.22 -11.29 -9.84
CA THR A 157 20.04 -10.15 -8.94
C THR A 157 19.52 -8.94 -9.72
N CYS A 158 18.99 -7.96 -9.00
CA CYS A 158 18.55 -6.69 -9.59
C CYS A 158 19.66 -5.82 -10.16
N ALA A 159 20.93 -6.20 -10.00
CA ALA A 159 22.03 -5.60 -10.75
C ALA A 159 21.95 -5.92 -12.26
N GLU A 160 21.35 -7.05 -12.62
CA GLU A 160 21.19 -7.51 -14.00
C GLU A 160 19.81 -7.15 -14.59
N VAL A 161 18.81 -6.95 -13.73
CA VAL A 161 17.44 -6.58 -14.12
C VAL A 161 17.04 -5.32 -13.38
N PRO A 162 16.90 -4.16 -14.04
CA PRO A 162 16.56 -2.93 -13.35
C PRO A 162 15.08 -2.88 -12.94
N LYS A 163 14.19 -3.52 -13.72
CA LYS A 163 12.73 -3.43 -13.52
C LYS A 163 12.00 -4.71 -13.89
N VAL A 164 10.87 -4.91 -13.23
CA VAL A 164 9.87 -5.93 -13.57
C VAL A 164 8.60 -5.22 -14.02
N ALA A 165 8.01 -5.66 -15.13
CA ALA A 165 6.76 -5.14 -15.66
C ALA A 165 5.68 -6.21 -15.63
N ILE A 166 4.45 -5.77 -15.41
CA ILE A 166 3.24 -6.56 -15.61
C ILE A 166 2.32 -5.85 -16.61
N LEU A 167 2.00 -6.55 -17.69
CA LEU A 167 0.95 -6.13 -18.61
C LEU A 167 -0.34 -6.85 -18.25
N SER A 168 -1.33 -6.11 -17.79
CA SER A 168 -2.67 -6.62 -17.45
C SER A 168 -3.63 -6.34 -18.59
N THR A 169 -4.10 -7.37 -19.31
CA THR A 169 -5.02 -7.22 -20.44
C THR A 169 -6.39 -7.82 -20.10
N SER A 170 -7.45 -7.03 -20.24
CA SER A 170 -8.81 -7.52 -20.00
C SER A 170 -9.21 -8.59 -21.01
N VAL A 171 -9.75 -9.70 -20.53
CA VAL A 171 -10.24 -10.81 -21.38
C VAL A 171 -11.50 -10.41 -22.15
N THR A 172 -12.35 -9.56 -21.58
CA THR A 172 -13.60 -9.13 -22.21
C THR A 172 -13.43 -7.93 -23.14
N ASN A 173 -12.38 -7.12 -22.93
CA ASN A 173 -12.01 -6.03 -23.83
C ASN A 173 -10.47 -5.95 -23.97
N PRO A 174 -9.87 -6.67 -24.93
CA PRO A 174 -8.41 -6.70 -25.09
C PRO A 174 -7.75 -5.34 -25.42
N ASN A 175 -8.54 -4.33 -25.79
CA ASN A 175 -8.02 -2.97 -25.96
C ASN A 175 -7.77 -2.24 -24.63
N ASN A 176 -8.27 -2.79 -23.51
CA ASN A 176 -7.98 -2.31 -22.17
C ASN A 176 -6.80 -3.11 -21.62
N SER A 177 -5.61 -2.58 -21.85
CA SER A 177 -4.37 -3.08 -21.26
C SER A 177 -3.70 -2.01 -20.39
N PHE A 178 -3.05 -2.47 -19.33
CA PHE A 178 -2.41 -1.63 -18.32
C PHE A 178 -0.99 -2.14 -18.10
N ASP A 179 0.00 -1.26 -18.24
CA ASP A 179 1.43 -1.54 -18.06
C ASP A 179 1.90 -0.90 -16.75
N ASP A 180 2.09 -1.75 -15.74
CA ASP A 180 2.66 -1.35 -14.46
C ASP A 180 4.11 -1.83 -14.37
N ARG A 181 4.99 -0.95 -13.87
CA ARG A 181 6.43 -1.18 -13.84
C ARG A 181 6.97 -0.92 -12.44
N PHE A 182 7.71 -1.88 -11.93
CA PHE A 182 8.26 -1.91 -10.59
C PHE A 182 9.79 -1.89 -10.64
N PHE A 183 10.43 -1.30 -9.64
CA PHE A 183 11.87 -1.42 -9.51
C PHE A 183 12.20 -2.81 -9.03
N CYS A 184 13.20 -3.45 -9.63
CA CYS A 184 13.48 -4.85 -9.32
C CYS A 184 13.81 -5.07 -7.84
N ASP A 185 14.51 -4.12 -7.23
CA ASP A 185 14.96 -4.20 -5.85
C ASP A 185 13.81 -4.18 -4.84
N GLU A 186 12.58 -3.86 -5.27
CA GLU A 186 11.35 -3.95 -4.47
C GLU A 186 11.00 -5.41 -4.13
N ASN A 187 11.27 -6.37 -5.03
CA ASN A 187 10.89 -7.79 -4.97
C ASN A 187 9.38 -8.09 -4.91
N TYR A 188 8.52 -7.07 -4.91
CA TYR A 188 7.06 -7.18 -4.94
C TYR A 188 6.45 -6.09 -5.83
N GLY A 189 5.25 -6.35 -6.34
CA GLY A 189 4.50 -5.42 -7.17
C GLY A 189 3.02 -5.41 -6.81
N LEU A 190 2.46 -4.22 -6.70
CA LEU A 190 1.02 -3.97 -6.59
C LEU A 190 0.60 -3.14 -7.81
N THR A 191 -0.30 -3.67 -8.64
CA THR A 191 -0.72 -2.98 -9.87
C THR A 191 -1.39 -1.64 -9.59
N GLY A 192 -1.61 -0.85 -10.64
CA GLY A 192 -2.63 0.19 -10.61
C GLY A 192 -4.03 -0.40 -10.32
N GLY A 193 -4.98 0.50 -10.07
CA GLY A 193 -6.39 0.12 -9.90
C GLY A 193 -6.97 -0.41 -11.20
N LEU A 194 -7.44 -1.66 -11.18
CA LEU A 194 -8.04 -2.33 -12.32
C LEU A 194 -9.54 -2.53 -12.10
N LEU A 195 -10.34 -2.35 -13.15
CA LEU A 195 -11.78 -2.64 -13.09
C LEU A 195 -12.01 -4.11 -12.76
N GLN A 196 -13.06 -4.42 -12.00
CA GLN A 196 -13.47 -5.80 -11.76
C GLN A 196 -13.61 -6.58 -13.07
N GLY A 197 -13.16 -7.83 -13.06
CA GLY A 197 -13.19 -8.68 -14.25
C GLY A 197 -12.04 -9.66 -14.32
N THR A 198 -11.89 -10.26 -15.50
CA THR A 198 -10.89 -11.29 -15.77
C THR A 198 -9.80 -10.74 -16.68
N TYR A 199 -8.55 -11.03 -16.34
CA TYR A 199 -7.36 -10.53 -17.01
C TYR A 199 -6.41 -11.66 -17.39
N THR A 200 -5.73 -11.47 -18.51
CA THR A 200 -4.47 -12.15 -18.85
C THR A 200 -3.33 -11.24 -18.42
N LEU A 201 -2.41 -11.77 -17.61
CA LEU A 201 -1.26 -11.03 -17.12
C LEU A 201 0.01 -11.54 -17.78
N GLU A 202 0.88 -10.65 -18.19
CA GLU A 202 2.21 -10.98 -18.72
C GLU A 202 3.27 -10.29 -17.87
N VAL A 203 4.07 -11.08 -17.14
CA VAL A 203 5.12 -10.56 -16.26
C VAL A 203 6.47 -10.75 -16.92
N SER A 204 7.30 -9.70 -16.94
CA SER A 204 8.59 -9.73 -17.62
C SER A 204 9.65 -8.87 -16.95
N ALA A 205 10.90 -9.30 -17.06
CA ALA A 205 12.05 -8.46 -16.75
C ALA A 205 12.27 -7.50 -17.91
N ILE A 206 12.43 -6.21 -17.63
CA ILE A 206 12.65 -5.17 -18.65
C ILE A 206 13.87 -4.32 -18.30
N ASN A 207 14.53 -3.79 -19.34
CA ASN A 207 15.60 -2.81 -19.16
C ASN A 207 15.04 -1.39 -18.92
N THR A 208 15.93 -0.41 -18.73
CA THR A 208 15.55 0.99 -18.52
C THR A 208 14.84 1.63 -19.72
N ALA A 209 15.01 1.08 -20.93
CA ALA A 209 14.30 1.47 -22.15
C ALA A 209 12.94 0.77 -22.31
N GLY A 210 12.55 -0.11 -21.38
CA GLY A 210 11.29 -0.87 -21.44
C GLY A 210 11.33 -2.07 -22.39
N GLN A 211 12.51 -2.52 -22.80
CA GLN A 211 12.66 -3.71 -23.65
C GLN A 211 12.72 -4.96 -22.77
N GLY A 212 11.99 -6.01 -23.18
CA GLY A 212 12.03 -7.32 -22.51
C GLY A 212 13.44 -7.91 -22.54
N LEU A 213 13.87 -8.43 -21.39
CA LEU A 213 15.16 -9.10 -21.20
C LEU A 213 15.06 -10.63 -21.28
N GLY A 214 13.91 -11.17 -21.68
CA GLY A 214 13.65 -12.60 -21.74
C GLY A 214 12.18 -12.91 -22.02
N PRO A 215 11.78 -14.18 -21.94
CA PRO A 215 10.40 -14.58 -22.15
C PRO A 215 9.49 -14.08 -21.02
N GLN A 216 8.25 -13.75 -21.39
CA GLN A 216 7.24 -13.33 -20.44
C GLN A 216 6.59 -14.55 -19.75
N THR A 217 6.28 -14.40 -18.47
CA THR A 217 5.48 -15.37 -17.73
C THR A 217 4.01 -14.98 -17.86
N GLN A 218 3.21 -15.82 -18.50
CA GLN A 218 1.78 -15.58 -18.68
C GLN A 218 0.95 -16.22 -17.57
N LEU A 219 0.04 -15.44 -16.99
CA LEU A 219 -0.97 -15.89 -16.04
C LEU A 219 -2.36 -15.63 -16.64
N LEU A 220 -3.08 -16.72 -16.94
CA LEU A 220 -4.37 -16.63 -17.59
C LEU A 220 -5.50 -16.55 -16.56
N ASN A 221 -6.58 -15.86 -16.95
CA ASN A 221 -7.86 -15.83 -16.24
C ASN A 221 -7.76 -15.39 -14.78
N LYS A 222 -6.88 -14.43 -14.48
CA LYS A 222 -6.77 -13.84 -13.14
C LYS A 222 -7.90 -12.85 -12.91
N GLN A 223 -8.50 -12.90 -11.72
CA GLN A 223 -9.71 -12.14 -11.43
C GLN A 223 -9.42 -10.96 -10.50
N ILE A 224 -9.98 -9.80 -10.83
CA ILE A 224 -10.13 -8.67 -9.93
C ILE A 224 -11.56 -8.66 -9.42
N SER A 225 -11.70 -8.59 -8.10
CA SER A 225 -12.98 -8.42 -7.42
C SER A 225 -13.12 -7.00 -6.88
N SER A 226 -14.35 -6.51 -6.81
CA SER A 226 -14.69 -5.25 -6.15
C SER A 226 -15.34 -5.50 -4.78
N PRO A 227 -15.44 -4.47 -3.94
CA PRO A 227 -14.68 -3.22 -4.01
C PRO A 227 -13.31 -3.37 -3.33
N ASN A 228 -12.31 -2.69 -3.90
CA ASN A 228 -10.94 -2.54 -3.41
C ASN A 228 -10.24 -3.84 -2.98
N LYS A 229 -10.48 -4.97 -3.67
CA LYS A 229 -9.84 -6.24 -3.29
C LYS A 229 -8.44 -6.35 -3.88
N VAL A 230 -7.53 -6.92 -3.10
CA VAL A 230 -6.22 -7.35 -3.56
C VAL A 230 -6.31 -8.84 -3.91
N THR A 231 -5.95 -9.18 -5.14
CA THR A 231 -5.81 -10.56 -5.60
C THR A 231 -4.34 -10.95 -5.55
N GLU A 232 -4.00 -11.81 -4.60
CA GLU A 232 -2.65 -12.39 -4.47
C GLU A 232 -2.36 -13.37 -5.61
N LEU A 233 -1.26 -13.13 -6.32
CA LEU A 233 -0.73 -14.02 -7.35
C LEU A 233 0.40 -14.92 -6.83
N GLY A 234 0.95 -14.59 -5.66
CA GLY A 234 2.13 -15.23 -5.07
C GLY A 234 3.43 -14.85 -5.81
N THR A 235 4.48 -15.63 -5.59
CA THR A 235 5.79 -15.40 -6.22
C THR A 235 5.82 -15.93 -7.65
N ILE A 236 6.16 -15.05 -8.59
CA ILE A 236 6.25 -15.34 -10.03
C ILE A 236 7.72 -15.52 -10.42
N MET A 237 8.04 -16.64 -11.07
CA MET A 237 9.36 -16.82 -11.67
C MET A 237 9.46 -15.99 -12.94
N VAL A 238 10.42 -15.06 -12.98
CA VAL A 238 10.69 -14.21 -14.16
C VAL A 238 12.02 -14.63 -14.77
N ARG A 239 12.00 -14.94 -16.08
CA ARG A 239 13.16 -15.45 -16.81
C ARG A 239 13.86 -14.35 -17.60
N VAL A 240 15.18 -14.40 -17.64
CA VAL A 240 16.06 -13.42 -18.29
C VAL A 240 17.09 -14.17 -19.13
N ASP A 241 17.31 -13.76 -20.38
CA ASP A 241 18.24 -14.39 -21.31
C ASP A 241 19.71 -14.01 -21.05
#